data_AF-A0A510WQ87-F1
#
_entry.id   AF-A0A510WQ87-F1
#
_cell.length_a   1.000
_cell.length_b   1.000
_cell.length_c   1.000
_cell.angle_alpha   90.00
_cell.angle_beta   90.00
_cell.angle_gamma   90.00
#
_symmetry.space_group_name_H-M   'P 1'
#
loop_
_entity.id
_entity.type
_entity.pdbx_description
1 polymer ?
#
loop_
_entity_poly.entity_id
_entity_poly.type
_entity_poly.pdbx_seq_one_letter_code
_entity_poly.pdbx_strand_id
1 'polypeptide(L)' 'MKNLAESVNIEAAEIMKIFQWKGTTDQLTDEEKTHLKYEIADTLIYLFYMCDQLKIDPVDVMKAKLEYNKGRHWKKDKE' A
#
# COMPACT_ATOMS: atom_id res chain seq x y z
N MET A 1 4.91 15.57 -9.08
CA MET A 1 3.74 14.81 -8.59
C MET A 1 3.36 13.64 -9.50
N LYS A 2 3.14 13.85 -10.81
CA LYS A 2 2.86 12.77 -11.78
C LYS A 2 3.85 11.60 -11.69
N ASN A 3 5.15 11.89 -11.77
CA ASN A 3 6.19 10.86 -11.72
C ASN A 3 6.19 10.09 -10.39
N LEU A 4 5.90 10.75 -9.25
CA LEU A 4 5.80 10.06 -7.95
C LEU A 4 4.59 9.13 -7.91
N ALA A 5 3.45 9.55 -8.48
CA ALA A 5 2.28 8.68 -8.58
C ALA A 5 2.53 7.47 -9.49
N GLU A 6 3.25 7.67 -10.59
CA GLU A 6 3.71 6.58 -11.47
C GLU A 6 4.63 5.61 -10.73
N SER A 7 5.62 6.12 -9.98
CA SER A 7 6.50 5.30 -9.14
C SER A 7 5.72 4.50 -8.10
N VAL A 8 4.80 5.13 -7.35
CA VAL A 8 3.95 4.41 -6.38
C VAL A 8 3.17 3.27 -7.05
N ASN A 9 2.63 3.50 -8.25
CA ASN A 9 1.89 2.47 -8.97
C ASN A 9 2.78 1.31 -9.43
N ILE A 10 4.03 1.59 -9.82
CA ILE A 10 5.00 0.57 -10.20
C ILE A 10 5.34 -0.31 -8.99
N GLU A 11 5.72 0.27 -7.85
CA GLU A 11 6.10 -0.52 -6.66
C GLU A 11 4.91 -1.29 -6.07
N ALA A 12 3.71 -0.70 -6.11
CA ALA A 12 2.49 -1.40 -5.73
C ALA A 12 2.20 -2.61 -6.65
N ALA A 13 2.57 -2.51 -7.94
CA ALA A 13 2.46 -3.63 -8.86
C ALA A 13 3.51 -4.72 -8.58
N GLU A 14 4.72 -4.37 -8.16
CA GLU A 14 5.73 -5.35 -7.73
C GLU A 14 5.25 -6.16 -6.52
N ILE A 15 4.60 -5.53 -5.53
CA ILE A 15 3.93 -6.24 -4.43
C ILE A 15 2.94 -7.28 -4.98
N MET A 16 2.11 -6.91 -5.95
CA MET A 16 1.14 -7.85 -6.56
C MET A 16 1.82 -9.00 -7.29
N LYS A 17 2.96 -8.77 -7.96
CA LYS A 17 3.68 -9.81 -8.71
C LYS A 17 4.13 -10.96 -7.82
N ILE A 18 4.47 -10.68 -6.56
CA ILE A 18 4.86 -11.72 -5.57
C ILE A 18 3.74 -12.77 -5.40
N PHE A 19 2.48 -12.36 -5.57
CA PHE A 19 1.32 -13.24 -5.42
C PHE A 19 0.74 -13.73 -6.74
N GLN A 20 1.28 -13.31 -7.90
CA GLN A 20 0.67 -13.51 -9.22
C GLN A 20 0.31 -14.98 -9.53
N TRP A 21 1.14 -15.91 -9.05
CA TRP A 21 0.98 -17.35 -9.29
C TRP A 21 0.68 -18.14 -8.01
N LYS A 22 0.35 -17.45 -6.91
CA LYS A 22 0.05 -18.07 -5.61
C LYS A 22 -1.44 -18.37 -5.49
N GLY A 23 -1.78 -19.57 -5.02
CA GLY A 23 -3.11 -19.93 -4.56
C GLY A 23 -3.42 -19.39 -3.16
N THR A 24 -4.68 -19.50 -2.73
CA THR A 24 -5.15 -18.98 -1.43
C THR A 24 -4.51 -19.65 -0.22
N THR A 25 -3.99 -20.86 -0.38
CA THR A 25 -3.33 -21.63 0.69
C THR A 25 -1.81 -21.59 0.61
N ASP A 26 -1.25 -21.01 -0.46
CA ASP A 26 0.18 -21.02 -0.68
C ASP A 26 0.88 -20.04 0.25
N GLN A 27 1.93 -20.53 0.91
CA GLN A 27 2.76 -19.69 1.77
C GLN A 27 3.89 -19.06 0.96
N LEU A 28 4.28 -17.86 1.37
CA LEU A 28 5.48 -17.21 0.86
C LEU A 28 6.73 -17.91 1.41
N THR A 29 7.72 -18.12 0.55
CA THR A 29 9.08 -18.50 0.96
C THR A 29 9.71 -17.35 1.75
N ASP A 30 10.81 -17.61 2.46
CA ASP A 30 11.49 -16.55 3.21
C ASP A 30 12.14 -15.51 2.30
N GLU A 31 12.53 -15.91 1.08
CA GLU A 31 12.98 -15.00 0.03
C GLU A 31 11.83 -14.09 -0.44
N GLU A 32 10.67 -14.66 -0.75
CA GLU A 32 9.48 -13.89 -1.15
C GLU A 32 9.01 -12.94 -0.04
N LYS A 33 9.04 -13.35 1.23
CA LYS A 33 8.75 -12.46 2.37
C LYS A 33 9.75 -11.31 2.47
N THR A 34 11.02 -11.57 2.17
CA THR A 34 12.06 -10.54 2.20
C THR A 34 11.85 -9.55 1.07
N HIS A 35 11.60 -10.06 -0.15
CA HIS A 35 11.27 -9.24 -1.31
C HIS A 35 10.02 -8.39 -1.06
N LEU A 36 8.94 -8.99 -0.52
CA LEU A 36 7.72 -8.27 -0.14
C LEU A 36 7.99 -7.10 0.81
N LYS A 37 8.86 -7.28 1.79
CA LYS A 37 9.23 -6.19 2.71
C LYS A 37 9.93 -5.04 1.98
N TYR A 38 10.74 -5.33 0.97
CA TYR A 38 11.41 -4.30 0.17
C TYR A 38 10.43 -3.58 -0.74
N GLU A 39 9.55 -4.28 -1.45
CA GLU A 39 8.55 -3.62 -2.31
C GLU A 39 7.55 -2.77 -1.51
N ILE A 40 7.19 -3.21 -0.30
CA ILE A 40 6.44 -2.37 0.66
C ILE A 40 7.24 -1.13 1.04
N ALA A 41 8.54 -1.28 1.34
CA ALA A 41 9.39 -0.15 1.69
C ALA A 41 9.51 0.85 0.53
N ASP A 42 9.70 0.40 -0.70
CA ASP A 42 9.80 1.26 -1.89
C ASP A 42 8.48 2.01 -2.15
N THR A 43 7.34 1.32 -2.02
CA THR A 43 6.01 1.95 -2.09
C THR A 43 5.86 3.04 -1.02
N LEU A 44 6.27 2.75 0.22
CA LEU A 44 6.23 3.72 1.31
C LEU A 44 7.16 4.90 1.01
N ILE A 45 8.40 4.69 0.59
CA ILE A 45 9.36 5.76 0.30
C ILE A 45 8.77 6.79 -0.68
N TYR A 46 8.15 6.34 -1.77
CA TYR A 46 7.53 7.25 -2.73
C TYR A 46 6.30 7.98 -2.16
N LEU A 47 5.49 7.31 -1.32
CA LEU A 47 4.37 7.96 -0.63
C LEU A 47 4.83 8.98 0.42
N PHE A 48 5.89 8.69 1.17
CA PHE A 48 6.48 9.61 2.13
C PHE A 48 7.08 10.83 1.42
N TYR A 49 7.75 10.62 0.28
CA TYR A 49 8.23 11.74 -0.55
C TYR A 49 7.05 12.57 -1.09
N MET A 50 5.97 11.91 -1.52
CA MET A 50 4.74 12.61 -1.92
C MET A 50 4.16 13.46 -0.78
N CYS A 51 4.15 12.95 0.44
CA CYS A 51 3.72 13.69 1.63
C CYS A 51 4.62 14.90 1.92
N ASP A 52 5.95 14.75 1.81
CA ASP A 52 6.87 15.89 1.97
C ASP A 52 6.63 16.98 0.92
N GLN A 53 6.40 16.61 -0.35
CA GLN A 53 6.09 17.58 -1.41
C GLN A 53 4.78 18.33 -1.16
N LEU A 54 3.79 17.66 -0.55
CA LEU A 54 2.51 18.24 -0.14
C LEU A 54 2.56 18.97 1.20
N LYS A 55 3.69 18.90 1.92
CA LYS A 55 3.87 19.48 3.26
C LYS A 55 2.81 18.98 4.26
N ILE A 56 2.52 17.68 4.21
CA ILE A 56 1.61 16.99 5.12
C ILE A 56 2.36 15.94 5.93
N ASP A 57 1.95 15.75 7.19
CA ASP A 57 2.42 14.64 8.00
C ASP A 57 1.65 13.36 7.62
N PRO A 58 2.33 12.28 7.19
CA PRO A 58 1.67 11.05 6.76
C PRO A 58 0.89 10.37 7.88
N VAL A 59 1.37 10.44 9.13
CA VAL A 59 0.69 9.82 10.29
C VAL A 59 -0.60 10.57 10.60
N ASP A 60 -0.60 11.88 10.55
CA ASP A 60 -1.79 12.69 10.81
C ASP A 60 -2.85 12.50 9.71
N VAL A 61 -2.44 12.44 8.45
CA VAL A 61 -3.35 12.15 7.32
C VAL A 61 -3.96 10.75 7.44
N MET A 62 -3.18 9.75 7.85
CA MET A 62 -3.70 8.41 8.11
C MET A 62 -4.70 8.39 9.27
N LYS A 63 -4.40 9.05 10.39
CA LYS A 63 -5.32 9.16 11.54
C LYS A 63 -6.64 9.82 11.14
N ALA A 64 -6.57 10.96 10.45
CA ALA A 64 -7.77 11.68 9.97
C ALA A 64 -8.62 10.78 9.06
N LYS A 65 -7.97 10.01 8.18
CA LYS A 65 -8.66 9.08 7.29
C LYS A 65 -9.29 7.89 8.02
N LEU A 66 -8.64 7.37 9.05
CA LEU A 66 -9.19 6.30 9.91
C LEU A 66 -10.42 6.79 10.68
N GLU A 67 -10.38 7.99 11.27
CA GLU A 67 -11.55 8.58 11.94
C GLU A 67 -12.71 8.80 10.97
N TYR A 68 -12.43 9.34 9.77
CA TYR A 68 -13.44 9.46 8.71
C TYR A 68 -14.06 8.10 8.33
N ASN A 69 -13.25 7.03 8.30
CA ASN A 69 -13.71 5.69 7.98
C ASN A 69 -14.60 5.06 9.06
N LYS A 70 -14.48 5.45 10.34
CA LYS A 70 -15.33 4.91 11.42
C LYS A 70 -16.81 5.22 11.22
N GLY A 71 -17.12 6.34 10.56
CA GLY A 71 -18.49 6.70 10.19
C GLY A 71 -19.01 5.99 8.93
N ARG A 72 -18.17 5.21 8.23
CA ARG A 72 -18.60 4.46 7.05
C ARG A 72 -19.19 3.12 7.47
N HIS A 73 -20.49 3.00 7.31
CA HIS A 73 -21.14 1.69 7.27
C HIS A 73 -21.13 1.22 5.81
N TRP A 74 -20.25 0.27 5.48
CA TRP A 74 -20.45 -0.53 4.27
C TRP A 74 -21.75 -1.32 4.48
N LYS A 75 -22.73 -1.19 3.58
CA LYS A 75 -23.80 -2.19 3.53
C LYS A 75 -23.07 -3.50 3.31
N LYS A 76 -23.01 -4.38 4.31
CA LYS A 76 -22.52 -5.74 4.12
C LYS A 76 -23.27 -6.25 2.90
N ASP A 77 -22.58 -6.43 1.79
CA ASP A 77 -23.16 -7.05 0.62
C ASP A 77 -23.72 -8.38 1.12
N LYS A 78 -25.03 -8.52 0.92
CA LYS A 78 -25.73 -9.76 1.19
C LYS A 78 -25.12 -10.80 0.25
N GLU A 79 -24.79 -11.94 0.87
CA GLU A 79 -24.50 -13.24 0.25
C GLU A 79 -23.08 -13.42 -0.32
#